data_AF-A0A817AXH7-F1
#
_entry.id   AF-A0A817AXH7-F1
#
_cell.length_a   1.000
_cell.length_b   1.000
_cell.length_c   1.000
_cell.angle_alpha   90.00
_cell.angle_beta   90.00
_cell.angle_gamma   90.00
#
_symmetry.space_group_name_H-M   'P 1'
#
loop_
_entity.id
_entity.type
_entity.pdbx_description
1 polymer ?
#
loop_
_entity_poly.entity_id
_entity_poly.type
_entity_poly.pdbx_seq_one_letter_code
_entity_poly.pdbx_strand_id
1 'polypeptide(L)'
;MASDQLQVLNALDVAKTQWYHFTAIIIAGMGFFTDAYDLFCISLVTKLLGRIYYHVEGSPKPGTLPPNVAAAVNGVAFCGTIVGQLFFGWLGDKLGRKKVYGMTLMVMVTCSVASGLSFGHEPKAVMSTLCFFRFWLGFGIGGDYPLSATIMSEYANKKTRGAFIAAVFAMQGFGIMAGGIFAIIISSVFEAKFPAPAYADDALESTVSQADFVWRIILMVGAIPAAMTYYSRSKMPETARYTALVAKDVKQAASDMSRVLQVQIETEQQEVESKEFSLFSKEFMRRHGLHLLGTTSTWFLLDIAFFSQNLFQKDIYSAIGWIPPAQTMNAIQEVFKIACAQTIIALCSAVPGYWFTVAFIDVIGRFTIQIMGFFFMMVFMFALAIPYNHWTHKENRIGFVIMYSLTFFFPNFGPNATTFIVPAEIFPARFRSTCHGISAASGKVGAIVGAFGFLYLSQSPDKDKTDAGYPPGIGVRNSLIMLGVVNFLGFLFTFLVPEAKGKSLEEMSGENEDNDNNIRTVPIV
;
A
#
# COMPACT_ATOMS: atom_id res chain seq x y z
N MET A 1 1.65 -4.79 -41.99
CA MET A 1 2.76 -5.59 -41.40
C MET A 1 3.03 -5.18 -39.95
N ALA A 2 3.40 -3.92 -39.61
CA ALA A 2 3.22 -3.41 -38.23
C ALA A 2 1.73 -3.07 -37.89
N SER A 3 0.92 -2.86 -38.93
CA SER A 3 -0.51 -2.48 -38.89
C SER A 3 -1.39 -3.34 -37.98
N ASP A 4 -1.24 -4.66 -37.97
CA ASP A 4 -2.28 -5.54 -37.40
C ASP A 4 -2.05 -5.82 -35.90
N GLN A 5 -0.79 -5.80 -35.46
CA GLN A 5 -0.44 -5.75 -34.03
C GLN A 5 -0.87 -4.39 -33.44
N LEU A 6 -0.69 -3.30 -34.21
CA LEU A 6 -1.27 -1.99 -33.92
C LEU A 6 -2.81 -2.02 -33.90
N GLN A 7 -3.49 -2.84 -34.72
CA GLN A 7 -4.95 -2.93 -34.71
C GLN A 7 -5.49 -3.54 -33.42
N VAL A 8 -4.89 -4.62 -32.89
CA VAL A 8 -5.32 -5.21 -31.59
C VAL A 8 -5.10 -4.22 -30.45
N LEU A 9 -3.93 -3.56 -30.42
CA LEU A 9 -3.60 -2.58 -29.37
C LEU A 9 -4.45 -1.29 -29.50
N ASN A 10 -4.70 -0.81 -30.72
CA ASN A 10 -5.57 0.33 -30.97
C ASN A 10 -7.04 0.00 -30.63
N ALA A 11 -7.50 -1.23 -30.90
CA ALA A 11 -8.84 -1.67 -30.52
C ALA A 11 -9.02 -1.64 -28.99
N LEU A 12 -8.00 -2.04 -28.24
CA LEU A 12 -7.94 -1.92 -26.77
C LEU A 12 -7.96 -0.46 -26.31
N ASP A 13 -7.15 0.39 -26.93
CA ASP A 13 -7.04 1.80 -26.54
C ASP A 13 -8.32 2.61 -26.83
N VAL A 14 -9.12 2.18 -27.81
CA VAL A 14 -10.38 2.83 -28.22
C VAL A 14 -11.62 2.15 -27.63
N ALA A 15 -11.48 0.95 -27.04
CA ALA A 15 -12.60 0.19 -26.48
C ALA A 15 -13.39 1.00 -25.44
N LYS A 16 -14.73 0.92 -25.54
CA LYS A 16 -15.63 1.52 -24.55
C LYS A 16 -15.55 0.75 -23.23
N THR A 17 -15.76 1.46 -22.13
CA THR A 17 -15.90 0.86 -20.81
C THR A 17 -17.09 -0.11 -20.79
N GLN A 18 -16.80 -1.38 -20.54
CA GLN A 18 -17.77 -2.46 -20.38
C GLN A 18 -17.87 -2.91 -18.93
N TRP A 19 -18.96 -3.61 -18.58
CA TRP A 19 -19.19 -4.22 -17.24
C TRP A 19 -18.03 -5.09 -16.76
N TYR A 20 -17.34 -5.77 -17.69
CA TYR A 20 -16.15 -6.56 -17.38
C TYR A 20 -15.06 -5.74 -16.67
N HIS A 21 -14.87 -4.47 -17.03
CA HIS A 21 -13.86 -3.60 -16.40
C HIS A 21 -14.19 -3.36 -14.93
N PHE A 22 -15.47 -3.18 -14.58
CA PHE A 22 -15.89 -3.04 -13.18
C PHE A 22 -15.71 -4.33 -12.38
N THR A 23 -16.03 -5.48 -12.98
CA THR A 23 -15.76 -6.78 -12.37
C THR A 23 -14.26 -7.00 -12.16
N ALA A 24 -13.43 -6.60 -13.12
CA ALA A 24 -11.98 -6.66 -13.02
C ALA A 24 -11.43 -5.73 -11.92
N ILE A 25 -11.98 -4.51 -11.76
CA ILE A 25 -11.63 -3.61 -10.65
C ILE A 25 -11.90 -4.28 -9.31
N ILE A 26 -13.08 -4.90 -9.15
CA ILE A 26 -13.43 -5.56 -7.89
C ILE A 26 -12.47 -6.73 -7.66
N ILE A 27 -12.30 -7.64 -8.63
CA ILE A 27 -11.45 -8.82 -8.47
C ILE A 27 -9.99 -8.44 -8.19
N ALA A 28 -9.44 -7.46 -8.92
CA ALA A 28 -8.07 -7.02 -8.73
C ALA A 28 -7.91 -6.19 -7.44
N GLY A 29 -8.85 -5.30 -7.16
CA GLY A 29 -8.83 -4.44 -5.98
C GLY A 29 -9.03 -5.17 -4.66
N MET A 30 -9.64 -6.36 -4.64
CA MET A 30 -9.70 -7.21 -3.44
C MET A 30 -8.32 -7.67 -2.95
N GLY A 31 -7.30 -7.68 -3.83
CA GLY A 31 -5.90 -7.85 -3.43
C GLY A 31 -5.45 -6.71 -2.52
N PHE A 32 -5.52 -5.47 -3.03
CA PHE A 32 -5.20 -4.27 -2.24
C PHE A 32 -6.07 -4.07 -1.00
N PHE A 33 -7.34 -4.49 -1.05
CA PHE A 33 -8.18 -4.53 0.15
C PHE A 33 -7.54 -5.38 1.24
N THR A 34 -7.09 -6.58 0.89
CA THR A 34 -6.47 -7.52 1.82
C THR A 34 -5.10 -7.00 2.29
N ASP A 35 -4.28 -6.50 1.37
CA ASP A 35 -2.99 -5.89 1.69
C ASP A 35 -3.11 -4.80 2.74
N ALA A 36 -4.07 -3.89 2.55
CA ALA A 36 -4.31 -2.79 3.47
C ALA A 36 -4.77 -3.30 4.84
N TYR A 37 -5.72 -4.24 4.83
CA TYR A 37 -6.20 -4.85 6.07
C TYR A 37 -5.02 -5.42 6.88
N ASP A 38 -4.18 -6.26 6.28
CA ASP A 38 -3.08 -6.94 6.95
C ASP A 38 -1.93 -6.01 7.39
N LEU A 39 -1.64 -4.97 6.61
CA LEU A 39 -0.60 -4.00 6.92
C LEU A 39 -1.03 -3.01 8.01
N PHE A 40 -2.29 -2.59 8.07
CA PHE A 40 -2.75 -1.55 8.99
C PHE A 40 -3.37 -2.10 10.28
N CYS A 41 -4.00 -3.29 10.26
CA CYS A 41 -4.57 -3.92 11.47
C CYS A 41 -3.53 -4.18 12.57
N ILE A 42 -2.25 -4.36 12.21
CA ILE A 42 -1.20 -4.55 13.21
C ILE A 42 -1.09 -3.37 14.17
N SER A 43 -1.33 -2.15 13.68
CA SER A 43 -1.27 -0.92 14.47
C SER A 43 -2.37 -0.87 15.54
N LEU A 44 -3.53 -1.49 15.28
CA LEU A 44 -4.67 -1.58 16.20
C LEU A 44 -4.37 -2.52 17.37
N VAL A 45 -3.64 -3.61 17.11
CA VAL A 45 -3.40 -4.67 18.11
C VAL A 45 -2.05 -4.55 18.82
N THR A 46 -1.12 -3.71 18.36
CA THR A 46 0.23 -3.61 18.97
C THR A 46 0.19 -3.28 20.46
N LYS A 47 -0.70 -2.37 20.89
CA LYS A 47 -0.83 -2.00 22.31
C LYS A 47 -1.40 -3.14 23.14
N LEU A 48 -2.37 -3.86 22.57
CA LEU A 48 -2.92 -5.07 23.19
C LEU A 48 -1.85 -6.15 23.38
N LEU A 49 -0.99 -6.39 22.39
CA LEU A 49 0.13 -7.32 22.49
C LEU A 49 1.09 -6.94 23.63
N GLY A 50 1.36 -5.65 23.82
CA GLY A 50 2.15 -5.13 24.94
C GLY A 50 1.51 -5.43 26.29
N ARG A 51 0.19 -5.19 26.42
CA ARG A 51 -0.55 -5.41 27.67
C ARG A 51 -0.67 -6.90 28.03
N ILE A 52 -0.81 -7.79 27.04
CA ILE A 52 -0.91 -9.24 27.27
C ILE A 52 0.46 -9.82 27.64
N TYR A 53 1.47 -9.60 26.79
CA TYR A 53 2.72 -10.38 26.83
C TYR A 53 3.88 -9.69 27.56
N TYR A 54 3.79 -8.39 27.80
CA TYR A 54 4.87 -7.58 28.39
C TYR A 54 4.34 -6.70 29.54
N HIS A 55 3.48 -7.27 30.38
CA HIS A 55 3.05 -6.64 31.62
C HIS A 55 4.11 -6.82 32.71
N VAL A 56 4.19 -5.84 33.61
CA VAL A 56 5.06 -5.87 34.80
C VAL A 56 4.18 -5.64 36.01
N GLU A 57 4.18 -6.58 36.96
CA GLU A 57 3.40 -6.48 38.20
C GLU A 57 3.81 -5.23 39.00
N GLY A 58 2.82 -4.50 39.52
CA GLY A 58 3.04 -3.28 40.31
C GLY A 58 3.48 -2.05 39.51
N SER A 59 3.53 -2.12 38.17
CA SER A 59 3.84 -0.96 37.32
C SER A 59 2.70 0.08 37.37
N PRO A 60 3.01 1.41 37.38
CA PRO A 60 1.99 2.46 37.29
C PRO A 60 1.42 2.62 35.87
N LYS A 61 2.02 1.98 34.86
CA LYS A 61 1.58 2.04 33.46
C LYS A 61 1.31 0.63 32.92
N PRO A 62 0.31 0.45 32.03
CA PRO A 62 0.07 -0.82 31.36
C PRO A 62 1.29 -1.31 30.56
N GLY A 63 1.35 -2.63 30.35
CA GLY A 63 2.42 -3.27 29.58
C GLY A 63 2.56 -2.70 28.16
N THR A 64 3.79 -2.55 27.71
CA THR A 64 4.14 -2.04 26.38
C THR A 64 5.17 -2.96 25.73
N LEU A 65 5.14 -3.08 24.40
CA LEU A 65 6.15 -3.87 23.70
C LEU A 65 7.52 -3.20 23.81
N PRO A 66 8.58 -3.94 24.19
CA PRO A 66 9.95 -3.45 24.15
C PRO A 66 10.29 -2.91 22.75
N PRO A 67 11.14 -1.87 22.64
CA PRO A 67 11.38 -1.18 21.36
C PRO A 67 11.80 -2.09 20.22
N ASN A 68 12.70 -3.04 20.48
CA ASN A 68 13.16 -4.01 19.50
C ASN A 68 12.03 -4.94 19.01
N VAL A 69 11.13 -5.34 19.91
CA VAL A 69 9.97 -6.19 19.58
C VAL A 69 8.91 -5.38 18.84
N ALA A 70 8.60 -4.18 19.31
CA ALA A 70 7.67 -3.27 18.64
C ALA A 70 8.12 -2.95 17.21
N ALA A 71 9.40 -2.67 17.03
CA ALA A 71 10.01 -2.43 15.73
C ALA A 71 9.90 -3.66 14.81
N ALA A 72 10.18 -4.86 15.33
CA ALA A 72 10.04 -6.10 14.57
C ALA A 72 8.58 -6.35 14.16
N VAL A 73 7.63 -6.27 15.09
CA VAL A 73 6.20 -6.53 14.84
C VAL A 73 5.62 -5.57 13.80
N ASN A 74 5.97 -4.28 13.90
CA ASN A 74 5.48 -3.25 12.97
C ASN A 74 6.25 -3.24 11.64
N GLY A 75 7.53 -3.61 11.62
CA GLY A 75 8.42 -3.45 10.46
C GLY A 75 8.63 -4.69 9.61
N VAL A 76 8.56 -5.90 10.18
CA VAL A 76 8.98 -7.14 9.49
C VAL A 76 8.13 -7.47 8.25
N ALA A 77 6.85 -7.10 8.25
CA ALA A 77 5.99 -7.26 7.09
C ALA A 77 6.53 -6.46 5.89
N PHE A 78 7.03 -5.24 6.12
CA PHE A 78 7.63 -4.43 5.05
C PHE A 78 8.93 -5.03 4.52
N CYS A 79 9.75 -5.64 5.39
CA CYS A 79 10.93 -6.39 4.95
C CYS A 79 10.54 -7.53 3.99
N GLY A 80 9.49 -8.28 4.34
CA GLY A 80 8.90 -9.29 3.46
C GLY A 80 8.41 -8.69 2.15
N THR A 81 7.69 -7.57 2.20
CA THR A 81 7.13 -6.88 1.03
C THR A 81 8.22 -6.42 0.05
N ILE A 82 9.36 -5.93 0.51
CA ILE A 82 10.49 -5.56 -0.37
C ILE A 82 10.97 -6.78 -1.16
N VAL A 83 11.22 -7.89 -0.46
CA VAL A 83 11.68 -9.13 -1.09
C VAL A 83 10.63 -9.63 -2.09
N GLY A 84 9.35 -9.56 -1.72
CA GLY A 84 8.22 -9.93 -2.56
C GLY A 84 8.11 -9.07 -3.83
N GLN A 85 8.20 -7.74 -3.70
CA GLN A 85 8.10 -6.80 -4.82
C GLN A 85 9.19 -7.02 -5.86
N LEU A 86 10.43 -7.24 -5.41
CA LEU A 86 11.56 -7.51 -6.31
C LEU A 86 11.42 -8.89 -6.96
N PHE A 87 11.11 -9.91 -6.18
CA PHE A 87 11.00 -11.29 -6.65
C PHE A 87 9.84 -11.48 -7.62
N PHE A 88 8.63 -11.10 -7.22
CA PHE A 88 7.41 -11.27 -8.02
C PHE A 88 7.31 -10.24 -9.14
N GLY A 89 7.91 -9.05 -8.99
CA GLY A 89 8.07 -8.10 -10.08
C GLY A 89 8.82 -8.72 -11.26
N TRP A 90 9.99 -9.31 -10.99
CA TRP A 90 10.77 -10.06 -11.98
C TRP A 90 10.04 -11.32 -12.48
N LEU A 91 9.43 -12.08 -11.57
CA LEU A 91 8.75 -13.33 -11.94
C LEU A 91 7.55 -13.06 -12.86
N GLY A 92 6.84 -11.95 -12.66
CA GLY A 92 5.70 -11.54 -13.48
C GLY A 92 6.08 -11.19 -14.92
N ASP A 93 7.30 -10.71 -15.15
CA ASP A 93 7.83 -10.50 -16.50
C ASP A 93 8.34 -11.81 -17.15
N LYS A 94 8.68 -12.83 -16.36
CA LYS A 94 9.24 -14.10 -16.85
C LYS A 94 8.23 -15.22 -17.06
N LEU A 95 7.26 -15.38 -16.15
CA LEU A 95 6.30 -16.51 -16.14
C LEU A 95 4.88 -16.11 -16.58
N GLY A 96 4.61 -14.81 -16.76
CA GLY A 96 3.29 -14.25 -17.00
C GLY A 96 2.63 -13.76 -15.71
N ARG A 97 1.72 -12.79 -15.86
CA ARG A 97 1.16 -12.04 -14.74
C ARG A 97 0.17 -12.90 -13.99
N LYS A 98 -0.69 -13.63 -14.71
CA LYS A 98 -1.73 -14.51 -14.13
C LYS A 98 -1.17 -15.56 -13.17
N LYS A 99 -0.15 -16.32 -13.59
CA LYS A 99 0.39 -17.45 -12.80
C LYS A 99 0.96 -16.96 -11.47
N VAL A 100 1.72 -15.87 -11.52
CA VAL A 100 2.33 -15.27 -10.34
C VAL A 100 1.26 -14.68 -9.42
N TYR A 101 0.21 -14.08 -9.99
CA TYR A 101 -0.90 -13.48 -9.27
C TYR A 101 -1.72 -14.45 -8.42
N GLY A 102 -1.76 -15.74 -8.81
CA GLY A 102 -2.36 -16.80 -7.99
C GLY A 102 -1.44 -17.29 -6.88
N MET A 103 -0.13 -17.37 -7.14
CA MET A 103 0.87 -17.80 -6.15
C MET A 103 0.96 -16.83 -4.97
N THR A 104 0.97 -15.52 -5.24
CA THR A 104 1.02 -14.49 -4.19
C THR A 104 -0.17 -14.59 -3.24
N LEU A 105 -1.38 -14.78 -3.78
CA LEU A 105 -2.60 -14.89 -3.00
C LEU A 105 -2.63 -16.11 -2.10
N MET A 106 -2.12 -17.27 -2.57
CA MET A 106 -1.99 -18.47 -1.72
C MET A 106 -1.09 -18.20 -0.52
N VAL A 107 0.06 -17.56 -0.75
CA VAL A 107 0.99 -17.19 0.33
C VAL A 107 0.31 -16.27 1.33
N MET A 108 -0.43 -15.26 0.86
CA MET A 108 -1.16 -14.33 1.72
C MET A 108 -2.20 -15.03 2.60
N VAL A 109 -3.08 -15.84 2.00
CA VAL A 109 -4.14 -16.55 2.74
C VAL A 109 -3.54 -17.48 3.80
N THR A 110 -2.55 -18.30 3.43
CA THR A 110 -1.92 -19.23 4.36
C THR A 110 -1.20 -18.49 5.50
N CYS A 111 -0.47 -17.41 5.19
CA CYS A 111 0.29 -16.67 6.21
C CYS A 111 -0.59 -15.79 7.10
N SER A 112 -1.71 -15.27 6.59
CA SER A 112 -2.67 -14.49 7.40
C SER A 112 -3.35 -15.39 8.43
N VAL A 113 -3.82 -16.58 8.04
CA VAL A 113 -4.33 -17.59 8.99
C VAL A 113 -3.25 -18.02 9.98
N ALA A 114 -2.04 -18.32 9.49
CA ALA A 114 -0.93 -18.74 10.34
C ALA A 114 -0.49 -17.66 11.34
N SER A 115 -0.62 -16.36 11.00
CA SER A 115 -0.32 -15.25 11.90
C SER A 115 -1.21 -15.26 13.16
N GLY A 116 -2.49 -15.62 13.03
CA GLY A 116 -3.37 -15.79 14.20
C GLY A 116 -3.12 -17.08 14.98
N LEU A 117 -2.56 -18.10 14.33
CA LEU A 117 -2.16 -19.38 14.94
C LEU A 117 -0.74 -19.37 15.53
N SER A 118 -0.14 -18.19 15.71
CA SER A 118 1.19 -18.01 16.31
C SER A 118 1.37 -18.86 17.59
N PHE A 119 2.45 -19.64 17.63
CA PHE A 119 2.61 -20.75 18.58
C PHE A 119 3.16 -20.34 19.95
N GLY A 120 2.86 -21.16 20.94
CA GLY A 120 3.42 -21.09 22.30
C GLY A 120 2.64 -20.18 23.25
N HIS A 121 3.07 -20.19 24.52
CA HIS A 121 2.53 -19.33 25.59
C HIS A 121 3.55 -18.29 26.08
N GLU A 122 4.81 -18.42 25.66
CA GLU A 122 5.88 -17.53 26.08
C GLU A 122 5.92 -16.28 25.18
N PRO A 123 6.07 -15.05 25.73
CA PRO A 123 6.09 -13.80 24.96
C PRO A 123 7.04 -13.84 23.76
N LYS A 124 8.25 -14.36 23.94
CA LYS A 124 9.26 -14.45 22.87
C LYS A 124 8.84 -15.43 21.78
N ALA A 125 8.24 -16.56 22.12
CA ALA A 125 7.79 -17.56 21.16
C ALA A 125 6.63 -17.03 20.30
N VAL A 126 5.64 -16.40 20.93
CA VAL A 126 4.48 -15.83 20.21
C VAL A 126 4.93 -14.70 19.29
N MET A 127 5.76 -13.76 19.77
CA MET A 127 6.21 -12.64 18.93
C MET A 127 7.12 -13.08 17.78
N SER A 128 7.98 -14.09 18.01
CA SER A 128 8.88 -14.58 16.96
C SER A 128 8.11 -15.32 15.85
N THR A 129 7.16 -16.17 16.22
CA THR A 129 6.30 -16.88 15.25
C THR A 129 5.39 -15.93 14.51
N LEU A 130 4.82 -14.93 15.20
CA LEU A 130 4.06 -13.85 14.56
C LEU A 130 4.91 -13.09 13.55
N CYS A 131 6.14 -12.70 13.90
CA CYS A 131 7.04 -12.00 12.99
C CYS A 131 7.42 -12.86 11.78
N PHE A 132 7.64 -14.17 11.97
CA PHE A 132 7.92 -15.11 10.89
C PHE A 132 6.77 -15.18 9.88
N PHE A 133 5.53 -15.38 10.33
CA PHE A 133 4.38 -15.41 9.43
C PHE A 133 4.09 -14.05 8.80
N ARG A 134 4.30 -12.94 9.52
CA ARG A 134 4.17 -11.59 8.97
C ARG A 134 5.20 -11.27 7.89
N PHE A 135 6.42 -11.80 8.00
CA PHE A 135 7.42 -11.70 6.92
C PHE A 135 6.90 -12.35 5.63
N TRP A 136 6.42 -13.59 5.72
CA TRP A 136 5.93 -14.32 4.54
C TRP A 136 4.60 -13.76 4.00
N LEU A 137 3.73 -13.27 4.88
CA LEU A 137 2.54 -12.51 4.48
C LEU A 137 2.97 -11.26 3.70
N GLY A 138 3.93 -10.51 4.22
CA GLY A 138 4.54 -9.37 3.55
C GLY A 138 5.11 -9.73 2.18
N PHE A 139 5.81 -10.86 2.06
CA PHE A 139 6.34 -11.38 0.79
C PHE A 139 5.23 -11.63 -0.23
N GLY A 140 4.09 -12.21 0.18
CA GLY A 140 2.92 -12.37 -0.68
C GLY A 140 2.33 -11.03 -1.13
N ILE A 141 2.09 -10.11 -0.19
CA ILE A 141 1.60 -8.74 -0.44
C ILE A 141 2.49 -8.01 -1.46
N GLY A 142 3.81 -8.18 -1.35
CA GLY A 142 4.77 -7.52 -2.23
C GLY A 142 4.58 -7.85 -3.70
N GLY A 143 4.10 -9.04 -4.04
CA GLY A 143 3.83 -9.39 -5.43
C GLY A 143 2.55 -8.78 -6.00
N ASP A 144 1.57 -8.43 -5.16
CA ASP A 144 0.29 -7.87 -5.63
C ASP A 144 0.48 -6.47 -6.24
N TYR A 145 1.42 -5.68 -5.70
CA TYR A 145 1.70 -4.32 -6.17
C TYR A 145 2.08 -4.25 -7.66
N PRO A 146 3.18 -4.88 -8.13
CA PRO A 146 3.57 -4.82 -9.53
C PRO A 146 2.58 -5.55 -10.45
N LEU A 147 1.95 -6.63 -9.99
CA LEU A 147 1.06 -7.45 -10.81
C LEU A 147 -0.31 -6.79 -11.02
N SER A 148 -0.96 -6.31 -9.96
CA SER A 148 -2.26 -5.63 -10.05
C SER A 148 -2.16 -4.37 -10.90
N ALA A 149 -1.08 -3.59 -10.72
CA ALA A 149 -0.85 -2.36 -11.49
C ALA A 149 -0.68 -2.67 -12.99
N THR A 150 0.17 -3.65 -13.31
CA THR A 150 0.43 -4.06 -14.71
C THR A 150 -0.83 -4.63 -15.36
N ILE A 151 -1.52 -5.55 -14.71
CA ILE A 151 -2.77 -6.15 -15.20
C ILE A 151 -3.79 -5.06 -15.52
N MET A 152 -4.08 -4.16 -14.59
CA MET A 152 -5.09 -3.12 -14.81
C MET A 152 -4.66 -2.11 -15.87
N SER A 153 -3.37 -1.73 -15.91
CA SER A 153 -2.86 -0.81 -16.93
C SER A 153 -2.95 -1.39 -18.34
N GLU A 154 -2.77 -2.71 -18.47
CA GLU A 154 -2.75 -3.39 -19.76
C GLU A 154 -4.17 -3.68 -20.29
N TYR A 155 -5.16 -3.88 -19.41
CA TYR A 155 -6.57 -4.07 -19.77
C TYR A 155 -7.33 -2.75 -20.01
N ALA A 156 -6.87 -1.64 -19.45
CA ALA A 156 -7.59 -0.37 -19.55
C ALA A 156 -7.35 0.36 -20.88
N ASN A 157 -8.38 1.09 -21.32
CA ASN A 157 -8.29 1.99 -22.47
C ASN A 157 -7.47 3.25 -22.15
N LYS A 158 -6.96 3.94 -23.19
CA LYS A 158 -6.08 5.11 -23.05
C LYS A 158 -6.70 6.29 -22.29
N LYS A 159 -8.02 6.46 -22.34
CA LYS A 159 -8.73 7.62 -21.77
C LYS A 159 -9.03 7.50 -20.28
N THR A 160 -9.33 6.31 -19.80
CA THR A 160 -9.76 6.07 -18.40
C THR A 160 -8.82 5.14 -17.64
N ARG A 161 -7.62 4.87 -18.18
CA ARG A 161 -6.60 4.01 -17.55
C ARG A 161 -6.23 4.48 -16.15
N GLY A 162 -6.06 5.79 -15.96
CA GLY A 162 -5.69 6.36 -14.66
C GLY A 162 -6.77 6.07 -13.63
N ALA A 163 -8.03 6.36 -13.95
CA ALA A 163 -9.16 6.12 -13.07
C ALA A 163 -9.33 4.64 -12.73
N PHE A 164 -9.12 3.72 -13.68
CA PHE A 164 -9.21 2.29 -13.41
C PHE A 164 -8.11 1.77 -12.49
N ILE A 165 -6.85 2.12 -12.75
CA ILE A 165 -5.74 1.73 -11.87
C ILE A 165 -5.92 2.38 -10.48
N ALA A 166 -6.34 3.65 -10.44
CA ALA A 166 -6.67 4.34 -9.20
C ALA A 166 -7.82 3.65 -8.44
N ALA A 167 -8.85 3.15 -9.12
CA ALA A 167 -9.98 2.48 -8.48
C ALA A 167 -9.60 1.14 -7.86
N VAL A 168 -8.72 0.37 -8.53
CA VAL A 168 -8.12 -0.85 -7.96
C VAL A 168 -7.34 -0.50 -6.69
N PHE A 169 -6.51 0.53 -6.74
CA PHE A 169 -5.74 0.96 -5.59
C PHE A 169 -6.60 1.57 -4.47
N ALA A 170 -7.70 2.24 -4.81
CA ALA A 170 -8.66 2.84 -3.87
C ALA A 170 -9.30 1.80 -2.93
N MET A 171 -9.32 0.52 -3.32
CA MET A 171 -9.73 -0.58 -2.45
C MET A 171 -8.87 -0.71 -1.19
N GLN A 172 -7.65 -0.17 -1.20
CA GLN A 172 -6.81 -0.02 0.00
C GLN A 172 -7.55 0.76 1.10
N GLY A 173 -8.25 1.84 0.75
CA GLY A 173 -9.02 2.63 1.72
C GLY A 173 -10.15 1.82 2.39
N PHE A 174 -10.84 1.00 1.60
CA PHE A 174 -11.86 0.09 2.14
C PHE A 174 -11.26 -1.00 3.03
N GLY A 175 -10.07 -1.51 2.70
CA GLY A 175 -9.36 -2.48 3.53
C GLY A 175 -8.98 -1.91 4.91
N ILE A 176 -8.46 -0.67 4.94
CA ILE A 176 -8.18 0.06 6.21
C ILE A 176 -9.46 0.19 7.04
N MET A 177 -10.54 0.65 6.41
CA MET A 177 -11.82 0.85 7.09
C MET A 177 -12.40 -0.46 7.60
N ALA A 178 -12.34 -1.54 6.82
CA ALA A 178 -12.81 -2.86 7.22
C ALA A 178 -12.02 -3.42 8.41
N GLY A 179 -10.70 -3.19 8.45
CA GLY A 179 -9.86 -3.53 9.60
C GLY A 179 -10.33 -2.85 10.89
N GLY A 180 -10.54 -1.54 10.82
CA GLY A 180 -11.07 -0.76 11.94
C GLY A 180 -12.48 -1.17 12.37
N ILE A 181 -13.42 -1.32 11.43
CA ILE A 181 -14.79 -1.77 11.71
C ILE A 181 -14.80 -3.15 12.35
N PHE A 182 -14.01 -4.08 11.83
CA PHE A 182 -13.95 -5.43 12.38
C PHE A 182 -13.34 -5.45 13.79
N ALA A 183 -12.29 -4.67 14.03
CA ALA A 183 -11.72 -4.50 15.37
C ALA A 183 -12.72 -3.89 16.36
N ILE A 184 -13.56 -2.93 15.93
CA ILE A 184 -14.66 -2.37 16.74
C ILE A 184 -15.67 -3.46 17.10
N ILE A 185 -16.11 -4.26 16.12
CA ILE A 185 -17.10 -5.32 16.33
C ILE A 185 -16.57 -6.37 17.32
N ILE A 186 -15.37 -6.91 17.07
CA ILE A 186 -14.78 -7.94 17.93
C ILE A 186 -14.52 -7.39 19.34
N SER A 187 -13.98 -6.17 19.46
CA SER A 187 -13.74 -5.56 20.78
C SER A 187 -15.04 -5.36 21.55
N SER A 188 -16.11 -4.89 20.90
CA SER A 188 -17.43 -4.71 21.53
C SER A 188 -18.04 -6.03 22.01
N VAL A 189 -17.95 -7.08 21.18
CA VAL A 189 -18.48 -8.42 21.52
C VAL A 189 -17.74 -9.02 22.71
N PHE A 190 -16.41 -8.90 22.73
CA PHE A 190 -15.60 -9.42 23.83
C PHE A 190 -15.76 -8.59 25.10
N GLU A 191 -15.84 -7.27 25.00
CA GLU A 191 -16.09 -6.39 26.15
C GLU A 191 -17.47 -6.67 26.79
N ALA A 192 -18.51 -6.88 25.97
CA ALA A 192 -19.85 -7.21 26.49
C ALA A 192 -19.90 -8.59 27.16
N LYS A 193 -19.11 -9.56 26.69
CA LYS A 193 -19.11 -10.93 27.21
C LYS A 193 -18.13 -11.13 28.37
N PHE A 194 -17.04 -10.38 28.40
CA PHE A 194 -15.96 -10.46 29.37
C PHE A 194 -15.63 -9.03 29.88
N PRO A 195 -16.52 -8.44 30.70
CA PRO A 195 -16.28 -7.11 31.24
C PRO A 195 -15.05 -7.13 32.15
N ALA A 196 -14.21 -6.09 32.04
CA ALA A 196 -13.01 -5.92 32.85
C ALA A 196 -12.87 -4.49 33.39
N PRO A 197 -12.32 -4.34 34.60
CA PRO A 197 -12.08 -3.03 35.22
C PRO A 197 -10.98 -2.24 34.48
N ALA A 198 -10.95 -0.92 34.69
CA ALA A 198 -9.87 -0.12 34.17
C ALA A 198 -8.55 -0.49 34.87
N TYR A 199 -7.42 -0.27 34.19
CA TYR A 199 -6.10 -0.62 34.73
C TYR A 199 -5.77 0.08 36.05
N ALA A 200 -6.26 1.30 36.24
CA ALA A 200 -6.12 2.05 37.48
C ALA A 200 -6.90 1.44 38.66
N ASP A 201 -7.98 0.70 38.37
CA ASP A 201 -8.82 0.07 39.40
C ASP A 201 -8.26 -1.30 39.79
N ASP A 202 -7.92 -2.13 38.79
CA ASP A 202 -7.25 -3.42 38.99
C ASP A 202 -6.34 -3.71 37.80
N ALA A 203 -5.03 -3.63 38.02
CA ALA A 203 -4.03 -3.83 36.97
C ALA A 203 -4.02 -5.27 36.40
N LEU A 204 -4.41 -6.26 37.21
CA LEU A 204 -4.33 -7.68 36.85
C LEU A 204 -5.60 -8.13 36.11
N GLU A 205 -6.79 -7.74 36.61
CA GLU A 205 -8.06 -8.05 35.94
C GLU A 205 -8.34 -7.18 34.71
N SER A 206 -7.63 -6.05 34.54
CA SER A 206 -7.76 -5.18 33.36
C SER A 206 -7.37 -5.86 32.03
N THR A 207 -6.66 -6.99 32.09
CA THR A 207 -6.29 -7.79 30.92
C THR A 207 -6.87 -9.19 31.02
N VAL A 208 -8.11 -9.36 30.55
CA VAL A 208 -8.77 -10.67 30.54
C VAL A 208 -8.01 -11.66 29.65
N SER A 209 -7.97 -12.93 30.05
CA SER A 209 -7.28 -13.98 29.28
C SER A 209 -7.83 -14.14 27.86
N GLN A 210 -9.13 -13.84 27.67
CA GLN A 210 -9.80 -13.89 26.38
C GLN A 210 -9.37 -12.77 25.43
N ALA A 211 -8.69 -11.73 25.92
CA ALA A 211 -8.16 -10.64 25.09
C ALA A 211 -7.09 -11.17 24.09
N ASP A 212 -6.47 -12.31 24.36
CA ASP A 212 -5.57 -12.98 23.42
C ASP A 212 -6.28 -13.41 22.13
N PHE A 213 -7.54 -13.83 22.21
CA PHE A 213 -8.30 -14.20 21.02
C PHE A 213 -8.63 -12.99 20.13
N VAL A 214 -8.77 -11.79 20.72
CA VAL A 214 -9.15 -10.56 20.00
C VAL A 214 -8.16 -10.26 18.87
N TRP A 215 -6.86 -10.16 19.19
CA TRP A 215 -5.86 -9.83 18.17
C TRP A 215 -5.68 -10.96 17.14
N ARG A 216 -5.75 -12.23 17.58
CA ARG A 216 -5.64 -13.39 16.68
C ARG A 216 -6.76 -13.40 15.65
N ILE A 217 -8.00 -13.21 16.10
CA ILE A 217 -9.18 -13.16 15.22
C ILE A 217 -9.08 -11.98 14.26
N ILE A 218 -8.69 -10.80 14.74
CA ILE A 218 -8.49 -9.62 13.89
C ILE A 218 -7.48 -9.92 12.77
N LEU A 219 -6.35 -10.58 13.06
CA LEU A 219 -5.37 -10.92 12.01
C LEU A 219 -5.89 -11.99 11.04
N MET A 220 -6.54 -13.05 11.52
CA MET A 220 -7.00 -14.16 10.65
C MET A 220 -8.09 -13.75 9.67
N VAL A 221 -8.92 -12.76 10.02
CA VAL A 221 -9.99 -12.28 9.13
C VAL A 221 -9.44 -11.62 7.87
N GLY A 222 -8.18 -11.16 7.88
CA GLY A 222 -7.47 -10.72 6.67
C GLY A 222 -7.41 -11.79 5.58
N ALA A 223 -7.47 -13.08 5.93
CA ALA A 223 -7.44 -14.16 4.95
C ALA A 223 -8.75 -14.31 4.14
N ILE A 224 -9.90 -13.87 4.69
CA ILE A 224 -11.22 -14.12 4.09
C ILE A 224 -11.38 -13.43 2.73
N PRO A 225 -11.13 -12.12 2.58
CA PRO A 225 -11.29 -11.42 1.30
C PRO A 225 -10.37 -11.98 0.21
N ALA A 226 -9.12 -12.33 0.55
CA ALA A 226 -8.20 -12.98 -0.37
C ALA A 226 -8.68 -14.38 -0.77
N ALA A 227 -9.15 -15.19 0.17
CA ALA A 227 -9.69 -16.52 -0.14
C ALA A 227 -10.93 -16.46 -1.04
N MET A 228 -11.84 -15.51 -0.80
CA MET A 228 -13.04 -15.31 -1.62
C MET A 228 -12.72 -14.97 -3.08
N THR A 229 -11.59 -14.30 -3.33
CA THR A 229 -11.21 -13.89 -4.69
C THR A 229 -10.25 -14.83 -5.40
N TYR A 230 -9.73 -15.86 -4.72
CA TYR A 230 -8.79 -16.83 -5.29
C TYR A 230 -9.30 -17.48 -6.58
N TYR A 231 -10.55 -17.96 -6.57
CA TYR A 231 -11.13 -18.59 -7.74
C TYR A 231 -11.30 -17.63 -8.92
N SER A 232 -11.81 -16.42 -8.64
CA SER A 232 -12.03 -15.38 -9.64
C SER A 232 -10.71 -14.87 -10.24
N ARG A 233 -9.68 -14.69 -9.41
CA ARG A 233 -8.33 -14.31 -9.84
C ARG A 233 -7.66 -15.39 -10.68
N SER A 234 -7.78 -16.66 -10.28
CA SER A 234 -7.23 -17.80 -11.03
C SER A 234 -7.86 -17.97 -12.42
N LYS A 235 -9.09 -17.46 -12.61
CA LYS A 235 -9.81 -17.50 -13.89
C LYS A 235 -9.57 -16.32 -14.81
N MET A 236 -8.91 -15.25 -14.35
CA MET A 236 -8.60 -14.12 -15.23
C MET A 236 -7.72 -14.59 -16.40
N PRO A 237 -7.96 -14.12 -17.64
CA PRO A 237 -7.08 -14.39 -18.77
C PRO A 237 -5.71 -13.72 -18.56
N GLU A 238 -4.72 -14.12 -19.34
CA GLU A 238 -3.44 -13.40 -19.38
C GLU A 238 -3.63 -12.07 -20.12
N THR A 239 -2.79 -11.08 -19.83
CA THR A 239 -2.93 -9.75 -20.45
C THR A 239 -2.50 -9.80 -21.92
N ALA A 240 -3.30 -9.21 -22.80
CA ALA A 240 -3.03 -9.27 -24.24
C ALA A 240 -1.74 -8.58 -24.66
N ARG A 241 -1.34 -7.51 -23.95
CA ARG A 241 -0.05 -6.84 -24.17
C ARG A 241 1.12 -7.77 -23.79
N TYR A 242 1.04 -8.53 -22.70
CA TYR A 242 2.03 -9.56 -22.39
C TYR A 242 2.07 -10.63 -23.47
N THR A 243 0.91 -11.21 -23.79
CA THR A 243 0.84 -12.34 -24.72
C THR A 243 1.31 -11.95 -26.13
N ALA A 244 0.95 -10.76 -26.60
CA ALA A 244 1.33 -10.28 -27.92
C ALA A 244 2.77 -9.75 -28.00
N LEU A 245 3.25 -8.98 -27.01
CA LEU A 245 4.55 -8.30 -27.08
C LEU A 245 5.69 -9.08 -26.42
N VAL A 246 5.38 -9.90 -25.41
CA VAL A 246 6.40 -10.64 -24.64
C VAL A 246 6.36 -12.13 -24.98
N ALA A 247 5.19 -12.76 -24.91
CA ALA A 247 5.06 -14.18 -25.25
C ALA A 247 5.06 -14.44 -26.78
N LYS A 248 4.98 -13.38 -27.59
CA LYS A 248 4.94 -13.42 -29.07
C LYS A 248 3.81 -14.31 -29.63
N ASP A 249 2.71 -14.46 -28.90
CA ASP A 249 1.54 -15.25 -29.29
C ASP A 249 0.31 -14.36 -29.54
N VAL A 250 0.21 -13.86 -30.77
CA VAL A 250 -0.88 -12.98 -31.19
C VAL A 250 -2.24 -13.71 -31.24
N LYS A 251 -2.24 -15.02 -31.49
CA LYS A 251 -3.49 -15.82 -31.56
C LYS A 251 -4.11 -15.99 -30.19
N GLN A 252 -3.30 -16.32 -29.19
CA GLN A 252 -3.78 -16.40 -27.81
C GLN A 252 -4.20 -15.01 -27.32
N ALA A 253 -3.46 -13.95 -27.65
CA ALA A 253 -3.86 -12.58 -27.33
C ALA A 253 -5.23 -12.22 -27.93
N ALA A 254 -5.47 -12.50 -29.21
CA ALA A 254 -6.75 -12.25 -29.87
C ALA A 254 -7.89 -13.12 -29.28
N SER A 255 -7.61 -14.37 -28.91
CA SER A 255 -8.61 -15.25 -28.27
C SER A 255 -8.98 -14.76 -26.87
N ASP A 256 -8.00 -14.41 -26.05
CA ASP A 256 -8.25 -13.87 -24.71
C ASP A 256 -8.95 -12.50 -24.79
N MET A 257 -8.62 -11.69 -25.80
CA MET A 257 -9.30 -10.41 -26.05
C MET A 257 -10.71 -10.54 -26.59
N SER A 258 -11.00 -11.51 -27.46
CA SER A 258 -12.37 -11.76 -27.93
C SER A 258 -13.29 -12.20 -26.79
N ARG A 259 -12.77 -12.92 -25.78
CA ARG A 259 -13.51 -13.23 -24.55
C ARG A 259 -13.78 -12.01 -23.68
N VAL A 260 -12.86 -11.05 -23.66
CA VAL A 260 -12.91 -9.87 -22.78
C VAL A 260 -13.66 -8.70 -23.40
N LEU A 261 -13.43 -8.40 -24.68
CA LEU A 261 -14.02 -7.26 -25.40
C LEU A 261 -15.20 -7.63 -26.31
N GLN A 262 -15.48 -8.93 -26.52
CA GLN A 262 -16.50 -9.42 -27.46
C GLN A 262 -16.32 -8.91 -28.91
N VAL A 263 -15.07 -8.65 -29.33
CA VAL A 263 -14.73 -8.27 -30.71
C VAL A 263 -13.97 -9.43 -31.34
N GLN A 264 -14.41 -9.92 -32.51
CA GLN A 264 -13.64 -10.85 -33.32
C GLN A 264 -12.57 -10.06 -34.06
N ILE A 265 -11.30 -10.40 -33.82
CA ILE A 265 -10.16 -9.83 -34.53
C ILE A 265 -9.52 -10.99 -35.31
N GLU A 266 -9.56 -10.94 -36.64
CA GLU A 266 -8.80 -11.86 -37.49
C GLU A 266 -7.31 -11.50 -37.40
N THR A 267 -6.41 -12.48 -37.32
CA THR A 267 -4.96 -12.20 -37.29
C THR A 267 -4.14 -13.31 -37.94
N GLU A 268 -3.29 -12.93 -38.90
CA GLU A 268 -2.17 -13.73 -39.42
C GLU A 268 -0.87 -13.44 -38.65
N GLN A 269 0.03 -14.43 -38.59
CA GLN A 269 1.27 -14.38 -37.81
C GLN A 269 2.32 -13.46 -38.43
N GLN A 270 2.90 -12.52 -37.67
CA GLN A 270 4.20 -11.92 -37.99
C GLN A 270 5.02 -11.63 -36.72
N GLU A 271 6.30 -12.00 -36.76
CA GLU A 271 7.32 -11.64 -35.78
C GLU A 271 7.87 -10.25 -36.08
N VAL A 272 7.73 -9.31 -35.14
CA VAL A 272 8.47 -8.03 -35.17
C VAL A 272 9.69 -8.20 -34.26
N GLU A 273 10.89 -8.19 -34.85
CA GLU A 273 12.15 -8.06 -34.11
C GLU A 273 12.29 -6.61 -33.60
N SER A 274 11.92 -6.37 -32.35
CA SER A 274 12.34 -5.17 -31.63
C SER A 274 13.77 -5.39 -31.11
N LYS A 275 14.60 -4.33 -31.12
CA LYS A 275 15.96 -4.41 -30.57
C LYS A 275 15.89 -4.74 -29.08
N GLU A 276 16.22 -5.98 -28.75
CA GLU A 276 16.19 -6.45 -27.37
C GLU A 276 17.36 -5.87 -26.56
N PHE A 277 17.12 -4.81 -25.80
CA PHE A 277 18.05 -4.35 -24.78
C PHE A 277 17.67 -4.89 -23.40
N SER A 278 18.67 -5.20 -22.56
CA SER A 278 18.48 -5.69 -21.18
C SER A 278 18.20 -4.54 -20.21
N LEU A 279 17.58 -4.86 -19.06
CA LEU A 279 17.25 -3.91 -17.98
C LEU A 279 18.49 -3.12 -17.49
N PHE A 280 19.66 -3.75 -17.44
CA PHE A 280 20.91 -3.11 -16.99
C PHE A 280 21.75 -2.55 -18.15
N SER A 281 21.17 -2.40 -19.33
CA SER A 281 21.87 -1.82 -20.47
C SER A 281 22.03 -0.30 -20.34
N LYS A 282 23.06 0.25 -21.00
CA LYS A 282 23.24 1.70 -21.14
C LYS A 282 22.04 2.36 -21.84
N GLU A 283 21.36 1.64 -22.73
CA GLU A 283 20.19 2.12 -23.45
C GLU A 283 18.98 2.30 -22.51
N PHE A 284 18.69 1.30 -21.65
CA PHE A 284 17.65 1.43 -20.63
C PHE A 284 17.93 2.60 -19.69
N MET A 285 19.18 2.72 -19.21
CA MET A 285 19.55 3.80 -18.30
C MET A 285 19.39 5.19 -18.94
N ARG A 286 19.74 5.33 -20.23
CA ARG A 286 19.59 6.57 -20.97
C ARG A 286 18.13 6.95 -21.20
N ARG A 287 17.26 5.98 -21.53
CA ARG A 287 15.84 6.23 -21.85
C ARG A 287 14.93 6.31 -20.62
N HIS A 288 15.16 5.45 -19.62
CA HIS A 288 14.24 5.25 -18.50
C HIS A 288 14.90 5.42 -17.12
N GLY A 289 16.21 5.64 -17.04
CA GLY A 289 16.93 5.78 -15.76
C GLY A 289 16.44 6.96 -14.92
N LEU A 290 16.19 8.11 -15.55
CA LEU A 290 15.65 9.29 -14.86
C LEU A 290 14.22 9.05 -14.36
N HIS A 291 13.40 8.38 -15.17
CA HIS A 291 12.03 8.00 -14.80
C HIS A 291 12.02 7.06 -13.60
N LEU A 292 12.90 6.05 -13.59
CA LEU A 292 13.07 5.13 -12.48
C LEU A 292 13.55 5.84 -11.21
N LEU A 293 14.47 6.80 -11.32
CA LEU A 293 14.89 7.63 -10.20
C LEU A 293 13.71 8.45 -9.64
N GLY A 294 12.91 9.06 -10.51
CA GLY A 294 11.72 9.83 -10.12
C GLY A 294 10.69 8.97 -9.40
N THR A 295 10.33 7.80 -9.95
CA THR A 295 9.33 6.91 -9.33
C THR A 295 9.83 6.29 -8.02
N THR A 296 11.09 5.85 -7.94
CA THR A 296 11.66 5.26 -6.73
C THR A 296 11.81 6.27 -5.59
N SER A 297 12.31 7.48 -5.89
CA SER A 297 12.54 8.53 -4.87
C SER A 297 11.24 9.09 -4.30
N THR A 298 10.26 9.39 -5.15
CA THR A 298 8.96 9.91 -4.72
C THR A 298 8.19 8.88 -3.89
N TRP A 299 8.21 7.60 -4.28
CA TRP A 299 7.57 6.54 -3.49
C TRP A 299 8.28 6.31 -2.14
N PHE A 300 9.61 6.32 -2.12
CA PHE A 300 10.40 6.23 -0.88
C PHE A 300 10.02 7.36 0.10
N LEU A 301 10.02 8.62 -0.36
CA LEU A 301 9.73 9.78 0.48
C LEU A 301 8.28 9.78 0.97
N LEU A 302 7.33 9.40 0.10
CA LEU A 302 5.95 9.21 0.49
C LEU A 302 5.80 8.18 1.60
N ASP A 303 6.34 6.97 1.42
CA ASP A 303 6.11 5.86 2.34
C ASP A 303 6.73 6.13 3.73
N ILE A 304 7.81 6.92 3.80
CA ILE A 304 8.32 7.44 5.08
C ILE A 304 7.21 8.19 5.82
N ALA A 305 6.59 9.19 5.18
CA ALA A 305 5.55 9.99 5.80
C ALA A 305 4.28 9.16 6.08
N PHE A 306 3.78 8.48 5.06
CA PHE A 306 2.51 7.77 5.10
C PHE A 306 2.49 6.65 6.15
N PHE A 307 3.51 5.78 6.19
CA PHE A 307 3.53 4.69 7.18
C PHE A 307 3.90 5.17 8.57
N SER A 308 4.76 6.18 8.73
CA SER A 308 5.01 6.78 10.05
C SER A 308 3.73 7.34 10.66
N GLN A 309 2.95 8.08 9.87
CA GLN A 309 1.68 8.64 10.35
C GLN A 309 0.69 7.56 10.75
N ASN A 310 0.54 6.49 9.97
CA ASN A 310 -0.40 5.40 10.25
C ASN A 310 0.02 4.57 11.48
N LEU A 311 1.30 4.19 11.59
CA LEU A 311 1.77 3.33 12.68
C LEU A 311 1.69 4.02 14.05
N PHE A 312 2.00 5.32 14.09
CA PHE A 312 2.07 6.12 15.32
C PHE A 312 0.84 7.02 15.53
N GLN A 313 -0.18 6.84 14.70
CA GLN A 313 -1.45 7.57 14.75
C GLN A 313 -2.09 7.52 16.15
N LYS A 314 -2.13 6.32 16.74
CA LYS A 314 -2.70 6.07 18.07
C LYS A 314 -1.98 6.83 19.18
N ASP A 315 -0.67 6.99 19.05
CA ASP A 315 0.16 7.65 20.06
C ASP A 315 -0.03 9.16 19.98
N ILE A 316 -0.17 9.69 18.76
CA ILE A 316 -0.57 11.09 18.54
C ILE A 316 -1.95 11.36 19.14
N TYR A 317 -2.92 10.47 18.96
CA TYR A 317 -4.27 10.62 19.53
C TYR A 317 -4.31 10.57 21.05
N SER A 318 -3.50 9.72 21.67
CA SER A 318 -3.30 9.73 23.12
C SER A 318 -2.60 11.00 23.59
N ALA A 319 -1.58 11.48 22.87
CA ALA A 319 -0.80 12.67 23.24
C ALA A 319 -1.64 13.96 23.23
N ILE A 320 -2.52 14.14 22.24
CA ILE A 320 -3.45 15.29 22.19
C ILE A 320 -4.65 15.13 23.16
N GLY A 321 -4.80 13.94 23.75
CA GLY A 321 -5.89 13.60 24.65
C GLY A 321 -7.25 13.42 23.97
N TRP A 322 -7.25 13.02 22.69
CA TRP A 322 -8.47 12.59 21.99
C TRP A 322 -8.87 11.17 22.41
N ILE A 323 -7.87 10.28 22.53
CA ILE A 323 -8.04 8.98 23.19
C ILE A 323 -7.68 9.15 24.67
N PRO A 324 -8.50 8.64 25.62
CA PRO A 324 -8.19 8.67 27.04
C PRO A 324 -6.86 7.97 27.38
N PRO A 325 -6.22 8.30 28.50
CA PRO A 325 -5.01 7.61 28.95
C PRO A 325 -5.23 6.10 29.10
N ALA A 326 -4.23 5.28 28.77
CA ALA A 326 -4.35 3.83 28.81
C ALA A 326 -4.70 3.27 30.20
N GLN A 327 -4.34 4.00 31.27
CA GLN A 327 -4.65 3.65 32.66
C GLN A 327 -6.15 3.66 32.96
N THR A 328 -6.93 4.50 32.27
CA THR A 328 -8.37 4.66 32.53
C THR A 328 -9.22 3.68 31.72
N MET A 329 -8.62 2.65 31.13
CA MET A 329 -9.29 1.70 30.23
C MET A 329 -8.72 0.30 30.42
N ASN A 330 -9.57 -0.70 30.20
CA ASN A 330 -9.11 -2.07 30.05
C ASN A 330 -8.46 -2.31 28.68
N ALA A 331 -7.79 -3.46 28.52
CA ALA A 331 -7.03 -3.76 27.31
C ALA A 331 -7.91 -3.80 26.04
N ILE A 332 -9.14 -4.32 26.13
CA ILE A 332 -10.07 -4.43 24.99
C ILE A 332 -10.68 -3.07 24.64
N GLN A 333 -11.07 -2.29 25.65
CA GLN A 333 -11.56 -0.92 25.51
C GLN A 333 -10.56 -0.01 24.81
N GLU A 334 -9.26 -0.17 25.10
CA GLU A 334 -8.23 0.59 24.42
C GLU A 334 -8.19 0.27 22.91
N VAL A 335 -8.29 -1.02 22.54
CA VAL A 335 -8.40 -1.42 21.12
C VAL A 335 -9.65 -0.83 20.47
N PHE A 336 -10.80 -0.91 21.15
CA PHE A 336 -12.06 -0.33 20.68
C PHE A 336 -11.91 1.17 20.37
N LYS A 337 -11.38 1.97 21.31
CA LYS A 337 -11.24 3.42 21.11
C LYS A 337 -10.23 3.78 20.03
N ILE A 338 -9.11 3.06 19.95
CA ILE A 338 -8.14 3.23 18.86
C ILE A 338 -8.79 2.92 17.51
N ALA A 339 -9.50 1.79 17.42
CA ALA A 339 -10.18 1.38 16.20
C ALA A 339 -11.26 2.39 15.77
N CYS A 340 -12.07 2.92 16.70
CA CYS A 340 -13.01 4.00 16.40
C CYS A 340 -12.32 5.24 15.84
N ALA A 341 -11.27 5.72 16.52
CA ALA A 341 -10.55 6.92 16.11
C ALA A 341 -9.92 6.76 14.71
N GLN A 342 -9.24 5.64 14.46
CA GLN A 342 -8.65 5.36 13.14
C GLN A 342 -9.70 5.17 12.05
N THR A 343 -10.82 4.49 12.35
CA THR A 343 -11.91 4.28 11.38
C THR A 343 -12.56 5.58 10.95
N ILE A 344 -12.80 6.51 11.89
CA ILE A 344 -13.35 7.84 11.59
C ILE A 344 -12.43 8.59 10.61
N ILE A 345 -11.12 8.52 10.84
CA ILE A 345 -10.13 9.21 10.01
C ILE A 345 -10.03 8.56 8.64
N ALA A 346 -10.08 7.23 8.58
CA ALA A 346 -10.14 6.51 7.31
C ALA A 346 -11.39 6.89 6.51
N LEU A 347 -12.56 6.92 7.15
CA LEU A 347 -13.85 7.25 6.53
C LEU A 347 -13.93 8.70 6.05
N CYS A 348 -13.47 9.65 6.87
CA CYS A 348 -13.59 11.08 6.57
C CYS A 348 -12.42 11.61 5.72
N SER A 349 -11.33 10.86 5.58
CA SER A 349 -10.11 11.36 4.96
C SER A 349 -9.49 10.42 3.94
N ALA A 350 -9.04 9.24 4.35
CA ALA A 350 -8.30 8.35 3.46
C ALA A 350 -9.16 7.85 2.29
N VAL A 351 -10.35 7.33 2.58
CA VAL A 351 -11.30 6.83 1.57
C VAL A 351 -11.73 7.95 0.60
N PRO A 352 -12.20 9.13 1.07
CA PRO A 352 -12.48 10.25 0.18
C PRO A 352 -11.28 10.64 -0.69
N GLY A 353 -10.07 10.69 -0.13
CA GLY A 353 -8.86 11.04 -0.88
C GLY A 353 -8.61 10.11 -2.08
N TYR A 354 -8.78 8.80 -1.89
CA TYR A 354 -8.66 7.83 -2.99
C TYR A 354 -9.67 8.08 -4.09
N TRP A 355 -10.95 8.26 -3.73
CA TRP A 355 -12.02 8.43 -4.70
C TRP A 355 -11.98 9.79 -5.40
N PHE A 356 -11.43 10.82 -4.75
CA PHE A 356 -11.07 12.06 -5.42
C PHE A 356 -9.99 11.81 -6.48
N THR A 357 -8.96 11.02 -6.20
CA THR A 357 -8.00 10.66 -7.24
C THR A 357 -8.68 9.92 -8.39
N VAL A 358 -9.52 8.92 -8.11
CA VAL A 358 -10.26 8.19 -9.15
C VAL A 358 -11.06 9.14 -10.05
N ALA A 359 -11.76 10.10 -9.46
CA ALA A 359 -12.60 11.05 -10.20
C ALA A 359 -11.78 12.04 -11.04
N PHE A 360 -10.61 12.48 -10.56
CA PHE A 360 -9.89 13.61 -11.14
C PHE A 360 -8.59 13.24 -11.88
N ILE A 361 -8.06 12.01 -11.76
CA ILE A 361 -6.73 11.68 -12.30
C ILE A 361 -6.61 11.76 -13.82
N ASP A 362 -7.67 11.42 -14.55
CA ASP A 362 -7.70 11.56 -16.00
C ASP A 362 -8.08 12.98 -16.45
N VAL A 363 -8.60 13.82 -15.55
CA VAL A 363 -8.96 15.23 -15.84
C VAL A 363 -7.81 16.18 -15.52
N ILE A 364 -7.20 16.06 -14.34
CA ILE A 364 -6.14 16.94 -13.83
C ILE A 364 -4.75 16.47 -14.29
N GLY A 365 -4.52 15.15 -14.36
CA GLY A 365 -3.22 14.57 -14.67
C GLY A 365 -2.50 14.00 -13.44
N ARG A 366 -1.54 13.09 -13.67
CA ARG A 366 -0.83 12.37 -12.60
C ARG A 366 0.17 13.30 -11.92
N PHE A 367 0.91 14.08 -12.71
CA PHE A 367 1.95 14.98 -12.24
C PHE A 367 1.39 16.06 -11.31
N THR A 368 0.32 16.73 -11.75
CA THR A 368 -0.32 17.81 -11.00
C THR A 368 -0.91 17.31 -9.68
N ILE A 369 -1.59 16.16 -9.68
CA ILE A 369 -2.12 15.54 -8.44
C ILE A 369 -0.99 15.20 -7.48
N GLN A 370 0.12 14.64 -7.97
CA GLN A 370 1.27 14.28 -7.14
C GLN A 370 1.93 15.51 -6.49
N ILE A 371 2.19 16.57 -7.27
CA ILE A 371 2.75 17.84 -6.76
C ILE A 371 1.83 18.46 -5.71
N MET A 372 0.53 18.55 -6.01
CA MET A 372 -0.46 19.12 -5.11
C MET A 372 -0.54 18.33 -3.80
N GLY A 373 -0.52 16.99 -3.88
CA GLY A 373 -0.55 16.13 -2.71
C GLY A 373 0.66 16.34 -1.80
N PHE A 374 1.90 16.28 -2.33
CA PHE A 374 3.10 16.56 -1.52
C PHE A 374 3.12 17.98 -0.94
N PHE A 375 2.68 18.97 -1.72
CA PHE A 375 2.60 20.35 -1.26
C PHE A 375 1.66 20.51 -0.06
N PHE A 376 0.43 20.02 -0.16
CA PHE A 376 -0.52 20.13 0.94
C PHE A 376 -0.13 19.25 2.14
N MET A 377 0.42 18.06 1.91
CA MET A 377 1.01 17.25 2.99
C MET A 377 2.08 18.03 3.76
N MET A 378 3.00 18.71 3.08
CA MET A 378 4.00 19.58 3.70
C MET A 378 3.35 20.72 4.50
N VAL A 379 2.40 21.44 3.90
CA VAL A 379 1.71 22.57 4.55
C VAL A 379 0.99 22.13 5.83
N PHE A 380 0.21 21.06 5.79
CA PHE A 380 -0.51 20.56 6.96
C PHE A 380 0.43 20.01 8.04
N MET A 381 1.53 19.37 7.66
CA MET A 381 2.56 18.94 8.62
C MET A 381 3.17 20.12 9.38
N PHE A 382 3.56 21.18 8.68
CA PHE A 382 4.10 22.38 9.32
C PHE A 382 3.05 23.14 10.12
N ALA A 383 1.79 23.20 9.65
CA ALA A 383 0.69 23.81 10.38
C ALA A 383 0.38 23.08 11.71
N LEU A 384 0.62 21.76 11.78
CA LEU A 384 0.51 21.00 13.03
C LEU A 384 1.74 21.17 13.93
N ALA A 385 2.93 21.30 13.33
CA ALA A 385 4.19 21.29 14.08
C ALA A 385 4.62 22.67 14.63
N ILE A 386 4.38 23.76 13.89
CA ILE A 386 4.83 25.11 14.28
C ILE A 386 4.06 25.59 15.52
N PRO A 387 2.72 25.69 15.51
CA PRO A 387 1.92 26.03 16.68
C PRO A 387 1.58 24.80 17.54
N TYR A 388 2.50 23.85 17.73
CA TYR A 388 2.21 22.59 18.44
C TYR A 388 1.61 22.80 19.84
N ASN A 389 2.11 23.78 20.60
CA ASN A 389 1.58 24.10 21.93
C ASN A 389 0.11 24.53 21.87
N HIS A 390 -0.28 25.33 20.86
CA HIS A 390 -1.67 25.74 20.65
C HIS A 390 -2.60 24.52 20.51
N TRP A 391 -2.16 23.49 19.79
CA TRP A 391 -2.93 22.27 19.56
C TRP A 391 -3.08 21.36 20.78
N THR A 392 -2.16 21.45 21.75
CA THR A 392 -2.25 20.63 22.97
C THR A 392 -3.35 21.09 23.94
N HIS A 393 -3.85 22.31 23.79
CA HIS A 393 -4.96 22.81 24.62
C HIS A 393 -6.27 22.10 24.27
N LYS A 394 -7.08 21.80 25.31
CA LYS A 394 -8.34 21.06 25.18
C LYS A 394 -9.30 21.68 24.17
N GLU A 395 -9.36 23.01 24.11
CA GLU A 395 -10.24 23.78 23.22
C GLU A 395 -9.91 23.59 21.73
N ASN A 396 -8.64 23.32 21.41
CA ASN A 396 -8.15 23.25 20.02
C ASN A 396 -8.02 21.82 19.49
N ARG A 397 -8.39 20.80 20.28
CA ARG A 397 -8.25 19.38 19.93
C ARG A 397 -8.97 19.02 18.64
N ILE A 398 -10.19 19.54 18.44
CA ILE A 398 -10.98 19.27 17.23
C ILE A 398 -10.27 19.86 16.01
N GLY A 399 -9.74 21.08 16.10
CA GLY A 399 -8.97 21.70 15.03
C GLY A 399 -7.71 20.89 14.68
N PHE A 400 -7.00 20.36 15.68
CA PHE A 400 -5.87 19.47 15.44
C PHE A 400 -6.30 18.21 14.69
N VAL A 401 -7.39 17.56 15.11
CA VAL A 401 -7.90 16.35 14.46
C VAL A 401 -8.29 16.64 13.01
N ILE A 402 -8.91 17.78 12.71
CA ILE A 402 -9.25 18.18 11.32
C ILE A 402 -7.98 18.37 10.49
N MET A 403 -7.01 19.16 10.99
CA MET A 403 -5.76 19.41 10.28
C MET A 403 -4.95 18.14 10.08
N TYR A 404 -4.92 17.27 11.09
CA TYR A 404 -4.28 15.97 11.01
C TYR A 404 -5.04 15.02 10.08
N SER A 405 -6.37 15.08 10.00
CA SER A 405 -7.12 14.33 8.99
C SER A 405 -6.67 14.71 7.59
N LEU A 406 -6.53 16.00 7.27
CA LEU A 406 -6.07 16.43 5.95
C LEU A 406 -4.71 15.86 5.56
N THR A 407 -3.83 15.55 6.52
CA THR A 407 -2.57 14.85 6.26
C THR A 407 -2.73 13.39 5.79
N PHE A 408 -3.91 12.78 5.94
CA PHE A 408 -4.30 11.50 5.32
C PHE A 408 -5.12 11.69 4.04
N PHE A 409 -5.75 12.84 3.83
CA PHE A 409 -6.51 13.10 2.61
C PHE A 409 -5.56 13.31 1.42
N PHE A 410 -4.63 14.26 1.53
CA PHE A 410 -3.73 14.65 0.44
C PHE A 410 -2.68 13.62 -0.01
N PRO A 411 -2.19 12.65 0.80
CA PRO A 411 -1.43 11.54 0.23
C PRO A 411 -2.30 10.71 -0.70
N ASN A 412 -3.56 10.46 -0.35
CA ASN A 412 -4.48 9.62 -1.12
C ASN A 412 -5.08 10.36 -2.33
N PHE A 413 -5.38 11.65 -2.18
CA PHE A 413 -5.59 12.58 -3.29
C PHE A 413 -4.27 13.19 -3.77
N GLY A 414 -3.32 12.33 -4.14
CA GLY A 414 -1.95 12.77 -4.35
C GLY A 414 -0.94 11.64 -4.57
N PRO A 415 0.24 11.71 -3.93
CA PRO A 415 1.35 10.82 -4.19
C PRO A 415 1.05 9.34 -4.00
N ASN A 416 0.23 8.92 -3.03
CA ASN A 416 -0.01 7.50 -2.76
C ASN A 416 -0.64 6.76 -3.95
N ALA A 417 -1.63 7.38 -4.58
CA ALA A 417 -2.23 6.79 -5.78
C ALA A 417 -1.34 6.99 -7.02
N THR A 418 -0.68 8.14 -7.16
CA THR A 418 0.10 8.46 -8.37
C THR A 418 1.42 7.68 -8.44
N THR A 419 2.14 7.47 -7.33
CA THR A 419 3.34 6.63 -7.29
C THR A 419 3.04 5.17 -7.60
N PHE A 420 1.81 4.71 -7.35
CA PHE A 420 1.34 3.40 -7.77
C PHE A 420 1.03 3.32 -9.27
N ILE A 421 0.42 4.38 -9.83
CA ILE A 421 -0.06 4.40 -11.23
C ILE A 421 1.06 4.66 -12.22
N VAL A 422 1.90 5.66 -11.96
CA VAL A 422 2.89 6.17 -12.92
C VAL A 422 3.86 5.06 -13.38
N PRO A 423 4.49 4.25 -12.52
CA PRO A 423 5.38 3.18 -12.98
C PRO A 423 4.69 2.17 -13.90
N ALA A 424 3.38 1.92 -13.72
CA ALA A 424 2.64 1.02 -14.58
C ALA A 424 2.41 1.62 -15.99
N GLU A 425 2.38 2.94 -16.09
CA GLU A 425 2.09 3.64 -17.36
C GLU A 425 3.35 3.98 -18.17
N ILE A 426 4.50 4.19 -17.51
CA ILE A 426 5.69 4.76 -18.17
C ILE A 426 6.71 3.70 -18.66
N PHE A 427 6.67 2.49 -18.10
CA PHE A 427 7.67 1.46 -18.40
C PHE A 427 7.20 0.52 -19.52
N PRO A 428 8.14 0.05 -20.37
CA PRO A 428 7.86 -0.86 -21.49
C PRO A 428 7.33 -2.20 -21.00
N ALA A 429 6.52 -2.88 -21.81
CA ALA A 429 5.77 -4.08 -21.38
C ALA A 429 6.67 -5.21 -20.87
N ARG A 430 7.89 -5.30 -21.41
CA ARG A 430 8.91 -6.29 -21.03
C ARG A 430 9.47 -6.11 -19.62
N PHE A 431 9.55 -4.87 -19.13
CA PHE A 431 10.16 -4.54 -17.85
C PHE A 431 9.17 -3.89 -16.87
N ARG A 432 7.91 -3.76 -17.25
CA ARG A 432 6.90 -3.01 -16.51
C ARG A 432 6.72 -3.55 -15.11
N SER A 433 6.58 -4.86 -14.94
CA SER A 433 6.42 -5.48 -13.61
C SER A 433 7.69 -5.35 -12.78
N THR A 434 8.87 -5.54 -13.38
CA THR A 434 10.16 -5.41 -12.68
C THR A 434 10.41 -3.97 -12.23
N CYS A 435 10.22 -2.97 -13.09
CA CYS A 435 10.45 -1.56 -12.76
C CYS A 435 9.42 -1.02 -11.75
N HIS A 436 8.18 -1.48 -11.86
CA HIS A 436 7.16 -1.22 -10.84
C HIS A 436 7.56 -1.84 -9.51
N GLY A 437 7.99 -3.11 -9.50
CA GLY A 437 8.50 -3.79 -8.31
C GLY A 437 9.68 -3.08 -7.66
N ILE A 438 10.65 -2.58 -8.43
CA ILE A 438 11.77 -1.77 -7.92
C ILE A 438 11.28 -0.45 -7.30
N SER A 439 10.36 0.24 -7.98
CA SER A 439 9.77 1.49 -7.48
C SER A 439 9.00 1.27 -6.18
N ALA A 440 8.21 0.21 -6.12
CA ALA A 440 7.41 -0.16 -4.95
C ALA A 440 8.29 -0.64 -3.78
N ALA A 441 9.39 -1.37 -4.07
CA ALA A 441 10.39 -1.77 -3.09
C ALA A 441 11.07 -0.56 -2.45
N SER A 442 11.43 0.45 -3.25
CA SER A 442 11.94 1.73 -2.74
C SER A 442 10.95 2.38 -1.76
N GLY A 443 9.66 2.40 -2.11
CA GLY A 443 8.59 2.81 -1.20
C GLY A 443 8.65 2.05 0.13
N LYS A 444 8.67 0.72 0.10
CA LYS A 444 8.67 -0.09 1.33
C LYS A 444 9.96 0.04 2.15
N VAL A 445 11.10 0.38 1.55
CA VAL A 445 12.29 0.81 2.31
C VAL A 445 11.99 2.10 3.07
N GLY A 446 11.27 3.05 2.48
CA GLY A 446 10.76 4.24 3.16
C GLY A 446 9.83 3.90 4.33
N ALA A 447 8.94 2.93 4.14
CA ALA A 447 8.06 2.43 5.21
C ALA A 447 8.86 1.82 6.39
N ILE A 448 9.95 1.10 6.11
CA ILE A 448 10.90 0.62 7.14
C ILE A 448 11.55 1.80 7.86
N VAL A 449 12.06 2.81 7.14
CA VAL A 449 12.63 4.00 7.77
C VAL A 449 11.61 4.67 8.70
N GLY A 450 10.33 4.72 8.30
CA GLY A 450 9.25 5.18 9.17
C GLY A 450 9.01 4.28 10.38
N ALA A 451 8.81 2.98 10.17
CA ALA A 451 8.48 2.00 11.21
C ALA A 451 9.58 1.86 12.27
N PHE A 452 10.85 1.88 11.86
CA PHE A 452 11.99 1.76 12.75
C PHE A 452 12.46 3.13 13.25
N GLY A 453 12.66 4.10 12.36
CA GLY A 453 13.20 5.41 12.72
C GLY A 453 12.24 6.25 13.55
N PHE A 454 10.99 6.40 13.11
CA PHE A 454 10.01 7.25 13.79
C PHE A 454 9.58 6.68 15.15
N LEU A 455 9.65 5.35 15.32
CA LEU A 455 9.40 4.68 16.60
C LEU A 455 10.31 5.23 17.72
N TYR A 456 11.59 5.44 17.43
CA TYR A 456 12.55 6.01 18.38
C TYR A 456 12.50 7.54 18.39
N LEU A 457 12.37 8.18 17.22
CA LEU A 457 12.40 9.64 17.11
C LEU A 457 11.20 10.31 17.77
N SER A 458 10.00 9.74 17.66
CA SER A 458 8.77 10.34 18.21
C SER A 458 8.67 10.30 19.73
N GLN A 459 9.54 9.54 20.39
CA GLN A 459 9.58 9.45 21.85
C GLN A 459 9.82 10.82 22.49
N SER A 460 9.30 10.98 23.71
CA SER A 460 9.47 12.21 24.49
C SER A 460 10.96 12.51 24.71
N PRO A 461 11.37 13.79 24.64
CA PRO A 461 12.70 14.21 25.08
C PRO A 461 12.89 14.02 26.60
N ASP A 462 11.80 14.11 27.38
CA ASP A 462 11.81 13.82 28.81
C ASP A 462 11.83 12.31 29.05
N LYS A 463 12.89 11.82 29.69
CA LYS A 463 13.10 10.40 30.04
C LYS A 463 12.01 9.83 30.95
N ASP A 464 11.36 10.65 31.76
CA ASP A 464 10.28 10.18 32.66
C ASP A 464 8.95 9.96 31.93
N LYS A 465 8.82 10.52 30.73
CA LYS A 465 7.62 10.40 29.88
C LYS A 465 7.78 9.38 28.75
N THR A 466 8.99 8.87 28.51
CA THR A 466 9.22 7.80 27.53
C THR A 466 8.62 6.49 28.00
N ASP A 467 8.20 5.66 27.05
CA ASP A 467 7.78 4.29 27.35
C ASP A 467 8.97 3.45 27.82
N ALA A 468 8.68 2.40 28.61
CA ALA A 468 9.71 1.59 29.23
C ALA A 468 10.65 0.95 28.18
N GLY A 469 11.96 1.15 28.35
CA GLY A 469 12.99 0.64 27.46
C GLY A 469 13.30 1.51 26.24
N TYR A 470 12.55 2.59 25.98
CA TYR A 470 12.83 3.52 24.88
C TYR A 470 13.88 4.58 25.28
N PRO A 471 14.83 4.91 24.39
CA PRO A 471 15.68 6.08 24.56
C PRO A 471 14.86 7.38 24.35
N PRO A 472 15.28 8.52 24.94
CA PRO A 472 14.69 9.82 24.66
C PRO A 472 14.76 10.16 23.18
N GLY A 473 13.62 10.61 22.64
CA GLY A 473 13.49 11.00 21.23
C GLY A 473 13.52 12.51 21.02
N ILE A 474 13.23 12.93 19.80
CA ILE A 474 13.09 14.35 19.43
C ILE A 474 11.68 14.88 19.72
N GLY A 475 10.72 14.01 20.04
CA GLY A 475 9.33 14.33 20.35
C GLY A 475 8.46 14.58 19.12
N VAL A 476 7.14 14.38 19.29
CA VAL A 476 6.13 14.46 18.22
C VAL A 476 6.23 15.74 17.39
N ARG A 477 6.47 16.89 18.02
CA ARG A 477 6.62 18.18 17.31
C ARG A 477 7.74 18.14 16.27
N ASN A 478 8.95 17.76 16.66
CA ASN A 478 10.10 17.75 15.76
C ASN A 478 9.97 16.65 14.72
N SER A 479 9.34 15.52 15.09
CA SER A 479 9.03 14.46 14.16
C SER A 479 8.06 14.91 13.05
N LEU A 480 7.03 15.71 13.37
CA LEU A 480 6.15 16.33 12.36
C LEU A 480 6.90 17.31 11.45
N ILE A 481 7.85 18.10 11.98
CA ILE A 481 8.71 18.97 11.16
C ILE A 481 9.54 18.13 10.18
N MET A 482 10.15 17.05 10.65
CA MET A 482 10.93 16.13 9.82
C MET A 482 10.06 15.53 8.69
N LEU A 483 8.85 15.08 8.99
CA LEU A 483 7.92 14.60 7.97
C LEU A 483 7.53 15.69 6.96
N GLY A 484 7.33 16.94 7.43
CA GLY A 484 7.13 18.09 6.55
C GLY A 484 8.29 18.32 5.57
N VAL A 485 9.53 18.20 6.04
CA VAL A 485 10.73 18.29 5.20
C VAL A 485 10.82 17.12 4.21
N VAL A 486 10.49 15.90 4.63
CA VAL A 486 10.44 14.73 3.73
C VAL A 486 9.40 14.94 2.62
N ASN A 487 8.23 15.49 2.95
CA ASN A 487 7.21 15.83 1.96
C ASN A 487 7.67 16.93 1.00
N PHE A 488 8.42 17.92 1.47
CA PHE A 488 9.04 18.94 0.62
C PHE A 488 10.05 18.33 -0.36
N LEU A 489 10.88 17.37 0.08
CA LEU A 489 11.74 16.64 -0.83
C LEU A 489 10.91 15.85 -1.86
N GLY A 490 9.82 15.21 -1.44
CA GLY A 490 8.91 14.50 -2.34
C GLY A 490 8.32 15.42 -3.43
N PHE A 491 7.96 16.65 -3.06
CA PHE A 491 7.55 17.70 -3.99
C PHE A 491 8.65 18.00 -5.02
N LEU A 492 9.90 18.16 -4.59
CA LEU A 492 11.03 18.42 -5.50
C LEU A 492 11.32 17.25 -6.45
N PHE A 493 11.31 16.01 -5.95
CA PHE A 493 11.56 14.83 -6.77
C PHE A 493 10.42 14.52 -7.75
N THR A 494 9.22 15.06 -7.50
CA THR A 494 8.10 14.90 -8.44
C THR A 494 8.38 15.53 -9.79
N PHE A 495 9.23 16.56 -9.88
CA PHE A 495 9.65 17.15 -11.16
C PHE A 495 10.40 16.17 -12.09
N LEU A 496 10.88 15.04 -11.57
CA LEU A 496 11.51 13.98 -12.38
C LEU A 496 10.48 13.00 -12.98
N VAL A 497 9.20 13.12 -12.59
CA VAL A 497 8.14 12.21 -13.00
C VAL A 497 7.43 12.74 -14.25
N PRO A 498 7.36 11.98 -15.35
CA PRO A 498 6.70 12.43 -16.57
C PRO A 498 5.17 12.34 -16.47
N GLU A 499 4.46 13.21 -17.19
CA GLU A 499 3.00 13.15 -17.32
C GLU A 499 2.59 12.13 -18.40
N ALA A 500 1.79 11.14 -17.98
CA ALA A 500 1.32 10.03 -18.81
C ALA A 500 -0.13 10.18 -19.29
N LYS A 501 -0.85 11.21 -18.82
CA LYS A 501 -2.25 11.46 -19.16
C LYS A 501 -2.47 11.51 -20.68
N GLY A 502 -3.39 10.68 -21.16
CA GLY A 502 -3.85 10.71 -22.55
C GLY A 502 -2.85 10.21 -23.57
N LYS A 503 -1.78 9.51 -23.14
CA LYS A 503 -0.79 8.84 -24.01
C LYS A 503 -0.93 7.32 -23.93
N SER A 504 -0.70 6.59 -25.03
CA SER A 504 -0.75 5.11 -25.00
C SER A 504 0.45 4.57 -24.22
N LEU A 505 0.43 3.29 -23.83
CA LEU A 505 1.57 2.73 -23.09
C LEU A 505 2.83 2.69 -23.97
N GLU A 506 2.64 2.42 -25.25
CA GLU A 506 3.67 2.29 -26.27
C GLU A 506 4.25 3.66 -26.68
N GLU A 507 3.41 4.70 -26.64
CA GLU A 507 3.83 6.11 -26.80
C GLU A 507 4.65 6.59 -25.60
N MET A 508 4.28 6.17 -24.38
CA MET A 508 5.02 6.53 -23.16
C MET A 508 6.34 5.77 -23.00
N SER A 509 6.37 4.51 -23.40
CA SER A 509 7.56 3.67 -23.32
C SER A 509 8.56 3.92 -24.45
N GLY A 510 8.14 4.60 -25.53
CA GLY A 510 8.94 4.80 -26.73
C GLY A 510 9.05 3.55 -27.62
N GLU A 511 8.20 2.53 -27.37
CA GLU A 511 8.17 1.29 -28.18
C GLU A 511 7.71 1.54 -29.63
N ASN A 512 7.03 2.66 -29.91
CA ASN A 512 6.68 3.09 -31.28
C ASN A 512 7.89 3.55 -32.11
N GLU A 513 8.86 4.24 -31.50
CA GLU A 513 10.02 4.80 -32.22
C GLU A 513 11.03 3.73 -32.64
N ASP A 514 11.10 2.63 -31.88
CA ASP A 514 11.93 1.46 -32.25
C ASP A 514 11.33 0.69 -33.44
N ASN A 515 10.00 0.74 -33.62
CA ASN A 515 9.30 0.10 -34.74
C ASN A 515 9.42 0.91 -36.05
N ASP A 516 9.32 2.24 -36.01
CA ASP A 516 9.42 3.09 -37.21
C ASP A 516 10.85 3.11 -37.81
N ASN A 517 11.88 3.04 -36.98
CA ASN A 517 13.28 3.01 -37.44
C ASN A 517 13.69 1.66 -38.08
N ASN A 518 12.87 0.61 -37.93
CA ASN A 518 13.12 -0.72 -38.50
C ASN A 518 12.43 -0.95 -39.86
N ILE A 519 11.73 0.05 -40.41
CA ILE A 519 11.24 0.03 -41.79
C ILE A 519 12.42 0.35 -42.75
N ARG A 520 13.38 -0.57 -42.87
CA ARG A 520 14.26 -0.58 -44.04
C ARG A 520 13.46 -1.14 -45.20
N THR A 521 13.10 -0.27 -46.13
CA THR A 521 12.62 -0.66 -47.46
C THR A 521 13.64 -1.61 -48.08
N VAL A 522 13.29 -2.90 -48.12
CA VAL A 522 14.02 -3.86 -48.95
C VAL A 522 13.75 -3.45 -50.40
N PRO A 523 14.76 -3.05 -51.19
CA PRO A 523 14.52 -2.77 -52.59
C PRO A 523 14.10 -4.08 -53.25
N ILE A 524 12.90 -4.08 -53.84
CA ILE A 524 12.47 -5.13 -54.75
C ILE A 524 13.39 -5.01 -55.96
N VAL A 525 14.28 -5.98 -56.14
CA VAL A 525 15.04 -6.19 -57.38
C VAL A 525 14.33 -7.27 -58.18
#